data_AF-A0A433KH13-F1
#
_entry.id   AF-A0A433KH13-F1
#
_cell.length_a   1.000
_cell.length_b   1.000
_cell.length_c   1.000
_cell.angle_alpha   90.00
_cell.angle_beta   90.00
_cell.angle_gamma   90.00
#
_symmetry.space_group_name_H-M   'P 1'
#
loop_
_entity.id
_entity.type
_entity.pdbx_description
1 polymer ?
#
loop_
_entity_poly.entity_id
_entity_poly.type
_entity_poly.pdbx_seq_one_letter_code
_entity_poly.pdbx_strand_id
1 'polypeptide(L)'
;MIKALTLGAEAVWLGRATLYGLAAGGPAGAEHALSLLRGEIDRTLGLLGFTNIQDLTSACLIKQPSNLLTLLQERHRTTALAIKIKLFFQGKITILPYVIYSFSLPTY
;
A
#
# COMPACT_ATOMS: atom_id res chain seq x y z
N MET A 1 1.82 -0.67 -14.01
CA MET A 1 1.06 -1.82 -14.55
C MET A 1 0.80 -2.88 -13.49
N ILE A 2 1.83 -3.48 -12.89
CA ILE A 2 1.70 -4.55 -11.89
C ILE A 2 0.68 -4.23 -10.78
N LYS A 3 0.72 -3.03 -10.19
CA LYS A 3 -0.25 -2.60 -9.17
C LYS A 3 -1.72 -2.64 -9.63
N ALA A 4 -1.97 -2.29 -10.89
CA ALA A 4 -3.32 -2.35 -11.45
C ALA A 4 -3.75 -3.80 -11.68
N LEU A 5 -2.84 -4.64 -12.20
CA LEU A 5 -3.09 -6.08 -12.40
C LEU A 5 -3.37 -6.79 -11.07
N THR A 6 -2.57 -6.51 -10.03
CA THR A 6 -2.80 -7.06 -8.67
C THR A 6 -4.13 -6.62 -8.05
N LEU A 7 -4.68 -5.47 -8.48
CA LEU A 7 -6.01 -5.00 -8.04
C LEU A 7 -7.16 -5.61 -8.85
N GLY A 8 -6.86 -6.51 -9.80
CA GLY A 8 -7.84 -7.20 -10.63
C GLY A 8 -8.06 -6.60 -12.02
N ALA A 9 -7.20 -5.69 -12.49
CA ALA A 9 -7.28 -5.24 -13.88
C ALA A 9 -6.82 -6.34 -14.84
N GLU A 10 -7.58 -6.58 -15.92
CA GLU A 10 -7.20 -7.55 -16.97
C GLU A 10 -6.12 -6.98 -17.90
N ALA A 11 -6.20 -5.67 -18.20
CA ALA A 11 -5.25 -4.96 -19.04
C ALA A 11 -5.10 -3.50 -18.62
N VAL A 12 -3.98 -2.87 -19.00
CA VAL A 12 -3.70 -1.44 -18.78
C VAL A 12 -3.35 -0.79 -20.10
N TRP A 13 -4.04 0.31 -20.43
CA TRP A 13 -3.82 1.04 -21.68
C TRP A 13 -2.58 1.93 -21.60
N LEU A 14 -1.81 1.95 -22.69
CA LEU A 14 -0.61 2.77 -22.86
C LEU A 14 -0.86 3.85 -23.91
N GLY A 15 -0.83 5.11 -23.49
CA GLY A 15 -0.95 6.26 -24.40
C GLY A 15 0.37 7.02 -24.55
N ARG A 16 0.79 7.71 -23.48
CA ARG A 16 1.95 8.62 -23.54
C ARG A 16 3.26 7.89 -23.83
N ALA A 17 3.47 6.71 -23.27
CA ALA A 17 4.73 5.98 -23.44
C ALA A 17 4.98 5.58 -24.90
N THR A 18 3.97 5.02 -25.56
CA THR A 18 4.04 4.65 -26.99
C THR A 18 4.11 5.88 -27.89
N LEU A 19 3.39 6.95 -27.54
CA LEU A 19 3.42 8.22 -28.28
C LEU A 19 4.79 8.92 -28.20
N TYR A 20 5.47 8.88 -27.05
CA TYR A 20 6.82 9.42 -26.93
C TYR A 20 7.86 8.56 -27.64
N GLY A 21 7.72 7.23 -27.60
CA GLY A 21 8.53 6.34 -28.42
C GLY A 21 8.36 6.66 -29.91
N LEU A 22 7.12 6.85 -30.35
CA LEU A 22 6.81 7.23 -31.73
C LEU A 22 7.43 8.58 -32.12
N ALA A 23 7.33 9.58 -31.24
CA ALA A 23 7.91 10.91 -31.50
C ALA A 23 9.44 10.91 -31.53
N ALA A 24 10.10 10.09 -30.71
CA ALA A 24 11.56 10.07 -30.60
C ALA A 24 12.26 9.26 -31.71
N GLY A 25 11.64 8.17 -32.19
CA GLY A 25 12.27 7.24 -33.11
C GLY A 25 11.34 6.65 -34.16
N GLY A 26 10.20 7.29 -34.41
CA GLY A 26 9.18 6.75 -35.31
C GLY A 26 8.64 5.40 -34.81
N PRO A 27 8.14 4.54 -35.70
CA PRO A 27 7.56 3.24 -35.34
C PRO A 27 8.50 2.36 -34.50
N ALA A 28 9.79 2.36 -34.82
CA ALA A 28 10.81 1.61 -34.07
C ALA A 28 10.96 2.11 -32.62
N GLY A 29 10.80 3.41 -32.39
CA GLY A 29 10.82 3.96 -31.04
C GLY A 29 9.59 3.58 -30.21
N ALA A 30 8.42 3.46 -30.83
CA ALA A 30 7.21 2.96 -30.17
C ALA A 30 7.35 1.47 -29.78
N GLU A 31 7.91 0.65 -30.68
CA GLU A 31 8.21 -0.76 -30.42
C GLU A 31 9.25 -0.91 -29.30
N HIS A 32 10.30 -0.09 -29.30
CA HIS A 32 11.28 -0.06 -28.23
C HIS A 32 10.66 0.29 -26.88
N ALA A 33 9.77 1.29 -26.82
CA ALA A 33 9.05 1.66 -25.60
C ALA A 33 8.19 0.49 -25.07
N LEU A 34 7.53 -0.25 -25.96
CA LEU A 34 6.77 -1.46 -25.58
C LEU A 34 7.68 -2.57 -25.06
N SER A 35 8.84 -2.79 -25.70
CA SER A 35 9.83 -3.78 -25.25
C SER A 35 10.38 -3.43 -23.86
N LEU A 36 10.63 -2.15 -23.57
CA LEU A 36 11.07 -1.71 -22.24
C LEU A 36 10.00 -2.00 -21.18
N LEU A 37 8.75 -1.63 -21.46
CA LEU A 37 7.63 -1.87 -20.54
C LEU A 37 7.42 -3.36 -20.30
N ARG A 38 7.61 -4.20 -21.32
CA ARG A 38 7.58 -5.65 -21.15
C ARG A 38 8.68 -6.14 -20.22
N GLY A 39 9.91 -5.66 -20.43
CA GLY A 39 11.04 -5.97 -19.56
C GLY A 39 10.85 -5.52 -18.11
N GLU A 40 10.19 -4.38 -17.87
CA GLU A 40 9.84 -3.92 -16.52
C GLU A 40 8.84 -4.86 -15.83
N ILE A 41 7.86 -5.39 -16.56
CA ILE A 41 6.92 -6.38 -16.03
C ILE A 41 7.67 -7.64 -15.61
N ASP A 42 8.48 -8.20 -16.52
CA ASP A 42 9.21 -9.45 -16.25
C ASP A 42 10.21 -9.26 -15.09
N ARG A 43 10.88 -8.11 -15.02
CA ARG A 43 11.77 -7.75 -13.90
C ARG A 43 11.01 -7.63 -12.58
N THR A 44 9.83 -7.01 -12.59
CA THR A 44 9.02 -6.87 -11.36
C THR A 44 8.50 -8.21 -10.87
N LEU A 45 8.07 -9.09 -11.78
CA LEU A 45 7.69 -10.46 -11.44
C LEU A 45 8.85 -11.23 -10.82
N GLY A 46 10.04 -11.16 -11.41
CA GLY A 46 11.25 -11.77 -10.86
C GLY A 46 11.61 -11.25 -9.46
N LEU A 47 11.46 -9.94 -9.22
CA LEU A 47 11.68 -9.36 -7.88
C LEU A 47 10.63 -9.79 -6.85
N LEU A 48 9.40 -10.05 -7.29
CA LEU A 48 8.32 -10.55 -6.42
C LEU A 48 8.36 -12.08 -6.25
N GLY A 49 9.23 -12.78 -7.00
CA GLY A 49 9.33 -14.23 -6.98
C GLY A 49 8.22 -14.97 -7.74
N PHE A 50 7.50 -14.27 -8.62
CA PHE A 50 6.46 -14.87 -9.46
C PHE A 50 6.99 -15.16 -10.87
N THR A 51 6.57 -16.28 -11.44
CA THR A 51 6.86 -16.64 -12.84
C THR A 51 5.74 -16.23 -13.78
N ASN A 52 4.54 -15.97 -13.25
CA ASN A 52 3.37 -15.63 -14.03
C ASN A 52 2.63 -14.41 -13.49
N ILE A 53 2.08 -13.61 -14.40
CA ILE A 53 1.23 -12.45 -14.10
C ILE A 53 -0.07 -12.89 -13.42
N GLN A 54 -0.59 -14.09 -13.73
CA GLN A 54 -1.81 -14.60 -13.10
C GLN A 54 -1.65 -14.91 -11.60
N ASP A 55 -0.41 -15.08 -11.13
CA ASP A 55 -0.14 -15.35 -9.71
C ASP A 55 -0.19 -14.07 -8.85
N LEU A 56 -0.27 -12.90 -9.50
CA LEU A 56 -0.37 -11.61 -8.83
C LEU A 56 -1.72 -11.46 -8.14
N THR A 57 -1.71 -11.32 -6.83
CA THR A 57 -2.91 -11.10 -6.02
C THR A 57 -2.81 -9.81 -5.20
N SER A 58 -3.96 -9.30 -4.73
CA SER A 58 -4.02 -8.14 -3.82
C SER A 58 -3.20 -8.32 -2.54
N ALA A 59 -2.87 -9.56 -2.16
CA ALA A 59 -2.02 -9.87 -1.01
C ALA A 59 -0.58 -9.36 -1.19
N CYS A 60 -0.13 -9.16 -2.44
CA CYS A 60 1.19 -8.60 -2.74
C CYS A 60 1.25 -7.08 -2.50
N LEU A 61 0.13 -6.42 -2.21
CA LEU A 61 0.08 -4.97 -2.00
C LEU A 61 -0.01 -4.61 -0.52
N ILE A 62 0.91 -3.75 -0.09
CA ILE A 62 0.79 -3.06 1.20
C ILE A 62 0.09 -1.72 0.96
N LYS A 63 -1.01 -1.49 1.68
CA LYS A 63 -1.71 -0.21 1.61
C LYS A 63 -0.90 0.84 2.37
N GLN A 64 -0.46 1.87 1.67
CA GLN A 64 0.23 2.96 2.34
C GLN A 64 -0.77 3.74 3.21
N PRO A 65 -0.50 3.91 4.51
CA PRO A 65 -1.37 4.69 5.40
C PRO A 65 -1.38 6.15 4.97
N SER A 66 -2.57 6.75 4.92
CA SER A 66 -2.77 8.15 4.52
C SER A 66 -2.36 9.15 5.61
N ASN A 67 -2.24 8.70 6.87
CA ASN A 67 -1.82 9.51 7.98
C ASN A 67 -0.92 8.72 8.94
N LEU A 68 0.13 9.35 9.43
CA LEU A 68 1.08 8.79 10.37
C LEU A 68 0.51 8.68 11.79
N LEU A 69 -0.47 9.52 12.13
CA LEU A 69 -1.20 9.42 13.40
C LEU A 69 -2.09 8.17 13.45
N THR A 70 -2.66 7.73 12.32
CA THR A 70 -3.51 6.53 12.30
C THR A 70 -2.69 5.25 12.55
N LEU A 71 -1.41 5.23 12.15
CA LEU A 71 -0.50 4.11 12.43
C LEU A 71 -0.15 3.98 13.91
N LEU A 72 0.08 5.11 14.58
CA LEU A 72 0.33 5.13 16.02
C LEU A 72 -0.93 4.69 16.77
N GLN A 73 -2.11 5.15 16.34
CA GLN A 73 -3.39 4.81 16.97
C GLN A 73 -3.80 3.34 16.75
N GLU A 74 -3.49 2.74 15.61
CA GLU A 74 -3.70 1.29 15.34
C GLU A 74 -2.74 0.39 16.12
N ARG A 75 -1.46 0.77 16.23
CA ARG A 75 -0.50 0.09 17.13
C ARG A 75 -0.96 0.12 18.59
N HIS A 76 -1.56 1.23 19.02
CA HIS A 76 -2.14 1.33 20.35
C HIS A 76 -3.46 0.57 20.49
N ARG A 77 -4.23 0.25 19.43
CA ARG A 77 -5.46 -0.55 19.58
C ARG A 77 -5.21 -2.04 19.81
N THR A 78 -4.22 -2.62 19.15
CA THR A 78 -3.84 -4.04 19.34
C THR A 78 -3.07 -4.26 20.64
N THR A 79 -2.18 -3.33 21.01
CA THR A 79 -1.51 -3.38 22.32
C THR A 79 -2.42 -2.94 23.45
N ALA A 80 -3.27 -1.92 23.30
CA ALA A 80 -4.16 -1.51 24.38
C ALA A 80 -5.27 -2.54 24.64
N LEU A 81 -5.78 -3.30 23.66
CA LEU A 81 -6.72 -4.39 23.98
C LEU A 81 -6.01 -5.52 24.73
N ALA A 82 -4.81 -5.92 24.31
CA ALA A 82 -4.01 -6.92 25.03
C ALA A 82 -3.60 -6.44 26.44
N ILE A 83 -3.21 -5.17 26.59
CA ILE A 83 -2.78 -4.55 27.85
C ILE A 83 -4.00 -4.26 28.76
N LYS A 84 -5.14 -3.83 28.21
CA LYS A 84 -6.38 -3.57 28.96
C LYS A 84 -7.02 -4.88 29.44
N ILE A 85 -6.96 -5.96 28.66
CA ILE A 85 -7.36 -7.31 29.10
C ILE A 85 -6.40 -7.85 30.16
N LYS A 86 -5.08 -7.64 30.01
CA LYS A 86 -4.07 -8.12 30.98
C LYS A 86 -4.04 -7.32 32.28
N LEU A 87 -4.36 -6.03 32.25
CA LEU A 87 -4.51 -5.17 33.44
C LEU A 87 -5.87 -5.35 34.12
N PHE A 88 -6.96 -5.59 33.37
CA PHE A 88 -8.28 -5.91 33.94
C PHE A 88 -8.27 -7.23 34.71
N PHE A 89 -7.45 -8.21 34.30
CA PHE A 89 -7.25 -9.46 35.04
C PHE A 89 -6.25 -9.36 36.21
N GLN A 90 -5.51 -8.25 36.34
CA GLN A 90 -4.45 -8.05 37.34
C GLN A 90 -4.81 -7.07 38.47
N GLY A 91 -6.05 -6.58 38.55
CA GLY A 91 -6.53 -5.82 39.72
C GLY A 91 -5.72 -4.56 40.07
N LYS A 92 -4.94 -3.99 39.14
CA LYS A 92 -4.12 -2.80 39.36
C LYS A 92 -4.61 -1.64 38.49
N ILE A 93 -5.53 -0.85 39.04
CA ILE A 93 -5.79 0.51 38.57
C ILE A 93 -4.96 1.44 39.45
N THR A 94 -3.84 1.92 38.92
CA THR A 94 -3.13 3.07 39.48
C THR A 94 -2.89 4.07 38.35
N ILE A 95 -3.81 5.03 38.33
CA ILE A 95 -3.74 6.37 37.75
C ILE A 95 -2.31 6.90 37.54
N LEU A 96 -1.93 7.06 36.27
CA LEU A 96 -0.87 7.98 35.83
C LEU A 96 -1.54 9.32 35.43
N PRO A 97 -1.01 10.49 35.85
CA PRO A 97 -1.72 11.78 35.80
C PRO A 97 -1.76 12.46 34.42
N TYR A 98 -1.38 11.79 33.32
CA TYR A 98 -1.18 12.45 32.02
C TYR A 98 -2.39 12.40 31.06
N VAL A 99 -3.52 11.81 31.46
CA VAL A 99 -4.70 11.57 30.57
C VAL A 99 -5.88 12.48 30.92
N ILE A 100 -5.64 13.79 31.11
CA ILE A 100 -6.75 14.75 31.33
C ILE A 100 -6.84 15.80 30.20
N TYR A 101 -5.84 15.96 29.33
CA TYR A 101 -5.79 17.15 28.45
C TYR A 101 -6.62 17.15 27.15
N SER A 102 -7.57 16.24 26.91
CA SER A 102 -8.44 16.36 25.71
C SER A 102 -9.85 15.78 25.88
N PHE A 103 -10.44 15.88 27.07
CA PHE A 103 -11.87 15.64 27.24
C PHE A 103 -12.56 16.91 27.76
N SER A 104 -12.62 17.95 26.91
CA SER A 104 -13.52 19.09 27.10
C SER A 104 -14.55 19.10 25.96
N LEU A 105 -15.73 18.59 26.33
CA LEU A 105 -17.10 18.62 25.80
C LEU A 105 -17.42 19.17 24.39
N PRO A 106 -18.35 18.52 23.66
CA PRO A 106 -19.09 19.12 22.55
C PRO A 106 -20.29 19.91 23.09
N THR A 107 -20.34 21.21 22.80
CA THR A 107 -21.58 22.00 22.85
C THR A 107 -21.46 23.17 21.88
N TYR A 108 -22.52 23.33 21.08
CA TYR A 108 -22.79 24.29 19.97
C TYR A 108 -22.29 23.87 18.59
#